data_AF-A0A3S5JE75-F1
#
_entry.id   AF-A0A3S5JE75-F1
#
_cell.length_a   1.000
_cell.length_b   1.000
_cell.length_c   1.000
_cell.angle_alpha   90.00
_cell.angle_beta   90.00
_cell.angle_gamma   90.00
#
_symmetry.space_group_name_H-M   'P 1'
#
loop_
_entity.id
_entity.type
_entity.pdbx_description
1 polymer ?
#
loop_
_entity_poly.entity_id
_entity_poly.type
_entity_poly.pdbx_seq_one_letter_code
_entity_poly.pdbx_strand_id
1 'polypeptide(L)'
;MSSEVEKLKASVEEQHACTATWVNSLPVTAKASGKLVWDGTVHIFALEGHAECERCYAWWNNEFGPIDERQVQSQLKSEGIGSAAVAVTAALGY
;
A
#
# COMPACT_ATOMS: atom_id res chain seq x y z
N MET A 1 19.84 5.39 7.41
CA MET A 1 18.84 4.31 7.48
C MET A 1 17.51 4.94 7.10
N SER A 2 17.25 5.07 5.79
CA SER A 2 16.03 5.72 5.29
C SER A 2 14.83 4.86 5.68
N SER A 3 13.84 5.46 6.36
CA SER A 3 12.69 4.73 6.88
C SER A 3 11.90 4.14 5.71
N GLU A 4 11.41 2.90 5.84
CA GLU A 4 10.64 2.23 4.78
C GLU A 4 9.43 3.05 4.31
N VAL A 5 8.85 3.80 5.25
CA VAL A 5 7.78 4.77 5.02
C VAL A 5 8.18 5.89 4.05
N GLU A 6 9.42 6.39 4.11
CA GLU A 6 9.89 7.47 3.24
C GLU A 6 10.03 7.00 1.78
N LYS A 7 10.48 5.75 1.58
CA LYS A 7 10.57 5.14 0.25
C LYS A 7 9.18 4.89 -0.34
N LEU A 8 8.27 4.35 0.48
CA LEU A 8 6.87 4.17 0.08
C LEU A 8 6.23 5.51 -0.27
N LYS A 9 6.42 6.51 0.59
CA LYS A 9 5.94 7.88 0.35
C LYS A 9 6.46 8.41 -0.98
N ALA A 10 7.77 8.41 -1.21
CA ALA A 10 8.36 8.91 -2.45
C ALA A 10 7.77 8.22 -3.68
N SER A 11 7.65 6.88 -3.66
CA SER A 11 7.05 6.12 -4.76
C SER A 11 5.58 6.48 -4.99
N VAL A 12 4.79 6.72 -3.93
CA VAL A 12 3.37 7.12 -4.05
C VAL A 12 3.26 8.53 -4.63
N GLU A 13 4.08 9.46 -4.14
CA GLU A 13 4.11 10.85 -4.65
C GLU A 13 4.54 10.90 -6.12
N GLU A 14 5.52 10.08 -6.52
CA GLU A 14 5.96 9.95 -7.92
C GLU A 14 4.89 9.31 -8.82
N GLN A 15 4.20 8.27 -8.35
CA GLN A 15 3.20 7.55 -9.15
C GLN A 15 1.91 8.36 -9.36
N HIS A 16 1.50 9.13 -8.35
CA HIS A 16 0.22 9.84 -8.35
C HIS A 16 0.35 11.37 -8.47
N ALA A 17 1.58 11.90 -8.57
CA ALA A 17 1.88 13.33 -8.65
C ALA A 17 1.15 14.16 -7.57
N CYS A 18 1.03 13.60 -6.36
CA CYS A 18 0.27 14.16 -5.24
C CYS A 18 1.11 14.21 -3.96
N THR A 19 0.67 14.97 -2.96
CA THR A 19 1.32 14.99 -1.65
C THR A 19 0.79 13.84 -0.79
N ALA A 20 1.68 12.94 -0.38
CA ALA A 20 1.35 11.80 0.46
C ALA A 20 1.86 12.02 1.90
N THR A 21 0.95 11.98 2.87
CA THR A 21 1.26 12.14 4.29
C THR A 21 1.06 10.80 4.99
N TRP A 22 2.09 10.25 5.64
CA TRP A 22 1.94 9.01 6.39
C TRP A 22 0.96 9.20 7.55
N VAL A 23 -0.05 8.34 7.62
CA VAL A 23 -1.12 8.38 8.62
C VAL A 23 -0.95 7.25 9.63
N ASN A 24 -0.80 6.02 9.14
CA ASN A 24 -0.77 4.84 9.99
C ASN A 24 -0.08 3.66 9.31
N SER A 25 0.33 2.67 10.09
CA SER A 25 0.89 1.40 9.61
C SER A 25 0.16 0.26 10.32
N LEU A 26 -0.38 -0.69 9.57
CA LEU A 26 -1.14 -1.80 10.13
C LEU A 26 -0.63 -3.13 9.55
N PRO A 27 -0.39 -4.14 10.39
CA PRO A 27 -0.17 -5.49 9.90
C PRO A 27 -1.47 -6.00 9.27
N VAL A 28 -1.36 -6.51 8.04
CA VAL A 28 -2.49 -6.97 7.25
C VAL A 28 -2.18 -8.36 6.73
N THR A 29 -3.16 -9.24 6.91
CA THR A 29 -3.09 -10.64 6.48
C THR A 29 -4.17 -10.83 5.43
N ALA A 30 -3.79 -10.76 4.15
CA ALA A 30 -4.70 -10.84 3.04
C ALA A 30 -4.98 -12.31 2.67
N LYS A 31 -6.26 -12.68 2.66
CA LYS A 31 -6.71 -14.03 2.31
C LYS A 31 -7.58 -13.96 1.06
N ALA A 32 -7.21 -14.70 0.01
CA ALA A 32 -8.02 -14.87 -1.18
C ALA A 32 -8.46 -16.33 -1.28
N SER A 33 -9.75 -16.55 -1.58
CA SER A 33 -10.33 -17.91 -1.71
C SER A 33 -10.04 -18.83 -0.50
N GLY A 34 -10.01 -18.26 0.71
CA GLY A 34 -9.73 -18.99 1.96
C GLY A 34 -8.27 -19.33 2.22
N LYS A 35 -7.34 -18.94 1.33
CA LYS A 35 -5.89 -19.13 1.51
C LYS A 35 -5.21 -17.81 1.83
N LEU A 36 -4.22 -17.85 2.71
CA LEU A 36 -3.32 -16.72 2.94
C LEU A 36 -2.52 -16.48 1.65
N VAL A 37 -2.77 -15.35 0.99
CA VAL A 37 -2.05 -14.96 -0.22
C VAL A 37 -0.96 -13.93 0.06
N TRP A 38 -1.11 -13.15 1.14
CA TRP A 38 -0.12 -12.17 1.54
C TRP A 38 -0.23 -11.87 3.03
N ASP A 39 0.91 -11.62 3.65
CA ASP A 39 1.04 -11.22 5.05
C ASP A 39 2.19 -10.21 5.18
N GLY A 40 1.91 -9.06 5.76
CA GLY A 40 2.92 -8.00 5.93
C GLY A 40 2.32 -6.69 6.44
N THR A 41 3.15 -5.66 6.52
CA THR A 41 2.71 -4.34 7.00
C THR A 41 2.27 -3.44 5.85
N VAL A 42 1.02 -2.95 5.92
CA VAL A 42 0.49 -1.94 4.99
C VAL A 42 0.54 -0.57 5.64
N HIS A 43 1.12 0.38 4.92
CA HIS A 43 1.18 1.78 5.31
C HIS A 43 0.07 2.57 4.64
N ILE A 44 -0.62 3.39 5.42
CA ILE A 44 -1.71 4.25 4.97
C ILE A 44 -1.15 5.66 4.86
N PHE A 45 -1.33 6.25 3.68
CA PHE A 45 -0.99 7.62 3.38
C PHE A 45 -2.28 8.41 3.08
N ALA A 46 -2.40 9.60 3.66
CA ALA A 46 -3.41 10.56 3.26
C ALA A 46 -2.90 11.31 2.03
N LEU A 47 -3.75 11.44 1.01
CA LEU A 47 -3.47 12.26 -0.15
C LEU A 47 -4.19 13.59 0.02
N GLU A 48 -3.43 14.69 0.06
CA GLU A 48 -4.01 16.03 0.11
C GLU A 48 -4.09 16.63 -1.31
N GLY A 49 -5.25 17.21 -1.63
CA GLY A 49 -5.48 17.85 -2.94
C GLY A 49 -6.04 16.94 -4.04
N HIS A 50 -6.35 15.67 -3.73
CA HIS A 50 -6.92 14.73 -4.70
C HIS A 50 -8.43 14.62 -4.54
N ALA A 51 -9.20 15.00 -5.57
CA ALA A 51 -10.67 15.01 -5.52
C ALA A 51 -11.29 13.60 -5.50
N GLU A 52 -10.58 12.60 -6.03
CA GLU A 52 -11.09 11.23 -6.17
C GLU A 52 -10.84 10.35 -4.94
N CYS A 53 -9.77 10.60 -4.17
CA CYS A 53 -9.32 9.72 -3.09
C CYS A 53 -8.54 10.49 -2.02
N GLU A 54 -9.02 10.46 -0.77
CA GLU A 54 -8.31 11.09 0.36
C GLU A 54 -7.22 10.19 0.96
N ARG A 55 -7.16 8.90 0.56
CA ARG A 55 -6.24 7.91 1.15
C ARG A 55 -5.68 6.96 0.11
N CYS A 56 -4.42 6.58 0.30
CA CYS A 56 -3.68 5.58 -0.45
C CYS A 56 -3.09 4.55 0.51
N TYR A 57 -3.14 3.28 0.12
CA TYR A 57 -2.47 2.18 0.80
C TYR A 57 -1.21 1.85 0.03
N ALA A 58 -0.06 1.79 0.70
CA ALA A 58 1.17 1.33 0.08
C ALA A 58 1.89 0.33 0.97
N TRP A 59 2.47 -0.69 0.34
CA TRP A 59 3.16 -1.78 1.01
C TRP A 59 4.23 -2.38 0.11
N TRP A 60 5.09 -3.19 0.71
CA TRP A 60 6.08 -3.96 -0.03
C TRP A 60 5.51 -5.31 -0.39
N ASN A 61 5.61 -5.70 -1.66
CA ASN A 61 5.12 -7.00 -2.11
C ASN A 61 5.79 -8.18 -1.36
N ASN A 62 7.03 -8.00 -0.89
CA ASN A 62 7.78 -9.04 -0.20
C ASN A 62 8.60 -8.49 0.98
N GLU A 63 8.02 -8.47 2.18
CA GLU A 63 8.72 -8.02 3.40
C GLU A 63 9.88 -8.96 3.78
N PHE A 64 9.80 -10.24 3.40
CA PHE A 64 10.80 -11.28 3.65
C PHE A 64 11.74 -11.55 2.47
N GLY A 65 11.58 -10.82 1.36
CA GLY A 65 12.37 -10.97 0.14
C GLY A 65 13.65 -10.14 0.08
N PRO A 66 14.54 -10.45 -0.88
CA PRO A 66 15.69 -9.60 -1.18
C PRO A 66 15.20 -8.19 -1.54
N ILE A 67 15.87 -7.17 -0.99
CA ILE A 67 15.49 -5.76 -1.12
C ILE A 67 15.44 -5.33 -2.61
N ASP A 68 16.27 -5.93 -3.45
CA ASP A 68 16.37 -5.65 -4.90
C ASP A 68 15.09 -6.01 -5.66
N GLU A 69 14.31 -6.98 -5.19
CA GLU A 69 13.06 -7.42 -5.81
C GLU A 69 11.82 -6.88 -5.07
N ARG A 70 12.01 -6.08 -4.01
CA ARG A 70 10.89 -5.46 -3.30
C ARG A 70 10.29 -4.37 -4.16
N GLN A 71 9.18 -4.68 -4.81
CA GLN A 71 8.37 -3.68 -5.48
C GLN A 71 7.43 -3.01 -4.48
N VAL A 72 7.41 -1.67 -4.53
CA VAL A 72 6.39 -0.87 -3.87
C VAL A 72 5.09 -1.03 -4.64
N GLN A 73 4.07 -1.55 -3.96
CA GLN A 73 2.71 -1.57 -4.45
C GLN A 73 1.95 -0.42 -3.77
N SER A 74 1.23 0.36 -4.56
CA SER A 74 0.37 1.43 -4.09
C SER A 74 -1.04 1.22 -4.64
N GLN A 75 -2.04 1.47 -3.82
CA GLN A 75 -3.44 1.28 -4.17
C GLN A 75 -4.28 2.37 -3.52
N LEU A 76 -4.96 3.14 -4.35
CA LEU A 76 -5.86 4.20 -3.90
C LEU A 76 -7.08 3.59 -3.20
N LYS A 77 -7.49 4.21 -2.09
CA LYS A 77 -8.73 3.84 -1.41
C LYS A 77 -9.92 4.37 -2.22
N SER A 78 -10.55 3.49 -2.99
CA SER A 78 -11.81 3.75 -3.70
C SER A 78 -13.01 3.10 -2.99
N GLU A 79 -14.22 3.37 -3.46
CA GLU A 79 -15.47 2.82 -2.88
C GLU A 79 -15.51 1.27 -2.86
N GLY A 80 -14.79 0.62 -3.79
CA GLY A 80 -14.64 -0.85 -3.81
C GLY A 80 -13.57 -1.39 -2.84
N ILE A 81 -12.68 -0.55 -2.32
CA ILE A 81 -11.55 -0.93 -1.48
C ILE A 81 -11.77 -0.42 -0.06
N GLY A 82 -12.67 -1.10 0.66
CA GLY A 82 -13.03 -0.76 2.04
C GLY A 82 -11.96 -1.11 3.08
N SER A 83 -10.98 -1.95 2.75
CA SER A 83 -9.96 -2.44 3.68
C SER A 83 -8.61 -2.66 2.99
N ALA A 84 -7.52 -2.53 3.75
CA ALA A 84 -6.16 -2.78 3.28
C ALA A 84 -5.99 -4.23 2.76
N ALA A 85 -6.70 -5.21 3.33
CA ALA A 85 -6.68 -6.58 2.81
C ALA A 85 -7.22 -6.68 1.38
N VAL A 86 -8.29 -5.94 1.06
CA VAL A 86 -8.88 -5.89 -0.28
C VAL A 86 -7.95 -5.16 -1.24
N ALA A 87 -7.27 -4.10 -0.77
CA ALA A 87 -6.28 -3.38 -1.56
C ALA A 87 -5.14 -4.31 -2.01
N VAL A 88 -4.64 -5.13 -1.07
CA VAL A 88 -3.58 -6.10 -1.32
C VAL A 88 -4.03 -7.19 -2.30
N THR A 89 -5.19 -7.80 -2.09
CA THR A 89 -5.68 -8.85 -3.01
C THR A 89 -5.92 -8.30 -4.41
N ALA A 90 -6.48 -7.08 -4.52
CA ALA A 90 -6.72 -6.42 -5.79
C ALA A 90 -5.41 -6.16 -6.56
N ALA A 91 -4.37 -5.66 -5.88
CA ALA A 91 -3.07 -5.43 -6.51
C ALA A 91 -2.38 -6.73 -6.95
N LEU A 92 -2.62 -7.84 -6.24
CA LEU A 92 -2.14 -9.17 -6.60
C LEU A 92 -2.96 -9.83 -7.72
N GLY A 93 -4.07 -9.22 -8.13
CA GLY A 93 -4.94 -9.72 -9.22
C GLY A 93 -5.89 -10.85 -8.80
N TYR A 94 -6.30 -10.91 -7.52
CA TYR A 94 -7.28 -11.86 -6.99
C TYR A 94 -8.69 -11.29 -6.88
#